data_AF-A0A4V3IGB1-F1
#
_entry.id   AF-A0A4V3IGB1-F1
#
_cell.length_a   1.000
_cell.length_b   1.000
_cell.length_c   1.000
_cell.angle_alpha   90.00
_cell.angle_beta   90.00
_cell.angle_gamma   90.00
#
_symmetry.space_group_name_H-M   'P 1'
#
loop_
_entity.id
_entity.type
_entity.pdbx_description
1 polymer ?
#
loop_
_entity_poly.entity_id
_entity_poly.type
_entity_poly.pdbx_seq_one_letter_code
_entity_poly.pdbx_strand_id
1 'polypeptide(L)'
;MLSFIRRNGKSEVVRIDGSAVTYESDGSTETLATSPVTGSSQAGRNIAVLQGPETASAGESTLLAFRGQSGVRTFGETTTAGFATGNTLKTMSDGAVIVLTVARMADRTGLTYPDGIDPDQQTGAAALGEDPTWAGAIDWLNANCEHP
;
A
#
# COMPACT_ATOMS: atom_id res chain seq x y z
N MET A 1 -6.29 -1.22 -5.68
CA MET A 1 -6.73 0.16 -5.97
C MET A 1 -6.45 0.97 -4.73
N LEU A 2 -5.71 2.06 -4.87
CA LEU A 2 -5.39 3.01 -3.80
C LEU A 2 -6.11 4.31 -4.13
N SER A 3 -6.67 4.99 -3.13
CA SER A 3 -7.26 6.31 -3.34
C SER A 3 -6.79 7.33 -2.31
N PHE A 4 -6.85 8.59 -2.68
CA PHE A 4 -6.54 9.75 -1.85
C PHE A 4 -7.82 10.56 -1.67
N ILE A 5 -8.32 10.61 -0.44
CA ILE A 5 -9.54 11.33 -0.08
C ILE A 5 -9.14 12.70 0.46
N ARG A 6 -9.43 13.75 -0.30
CA ARG A 6 -9.18 15.14 0.09
C ARG A 6 -10.18 15.59 1.16
N ARG A 7 -9.87 16.67 1.87
CA ARG A 7 -10.73 17.26 2.90
C ARG A 7 -12.16 17.58 2.43
N ASN A 8 -12.33 17.92 1.16
CA ASN A 8 -13.64 18.22 0.56
C ASN A 8 -14.42 16.96 0.14
N GLY A 9 -13.93 15.77 0.47
CA GLY A 9 -14.54 14.48 0.13
C GLY A 9 -14.28 14.00 -1.30
N LYS A 10 -13.57 14.78 -2.13
CA LYS A 10 -13.17 14.32 -3.47
C LYS A 10 -12.08 13.26 -3.35
N SER A 11 -12.23 12.19 -4.12
CA SER A 11 -11.27 11.11 -4.21
C SER A 11 -10.46 11.21 -5.49
N GLU A 12 -9.17 10.90 -5.36
CA GLU A 12 -8.26 10.71 -6.48
C GLU A 12 -7.80 9.26 -6.44
N VAL A 13 -7.81 8.57 -7.57
CA VAL A 13 -7.65 7.10 -7.58
C VAL A 13 -6.45 6.72 -8.40
N VAL A 14 -5.59 5.86 -7.83
CA VAL A 14 -4.52 5.18 -8.56
C VAL A 14 -5.00 3.77 -8.90
N ARG A 15 -4.99 3.46 -10.19
CA ARG A 15 -5.27 2.12 -10.71
C ARG A 15 -4.04 1.54 -11.39
N ILE A 16 -3.93 0.23 -11.27
CA ILE A 16 -2.98 -0.57 -12.03
C ILE A 16 -3.83 -1.53 -12.86
N ASP A 17 -3.75 -1.41 -14.18
CA ASP A 17 -4.42 -2.29 -15.14
C ASP A 17 -3.42 -2.77 -16.19
N GLY A 18 -3.15 -4.07 -16.19
CA GLY A 18 -2.10 -4.68 -16.99
C GLY A 18 -0.74 -4.01 -16.77
N SER A 19 -0.25 -3.33 -17.81
CA SER A 19 1.03 -2.62 -17.83
C SER A 19 0.94 -1.15 -17.41
N ALA A 20 -0.27 -0.60 -17.26
CA ALA A 20 -0.49 0.82 -17.10
C ALA A 20 -0.82 1.16 -15.65
N VAL A 21 -0.23 2.26 -15.17
CA VAL A 21 -0.63 2.94 -13.95
C VAL A 21 -1.38 4.20 -14.36
N THR A 22 -2.65 4.31 -13.96
CA THR A 22 -3.47 5.48 -14.23
C THR A 22 -3.83 6.21 -12.95
N TYR A 23 -4.03 7.50 -13.09
CA TYR A 23 -4.44 8.42 -12.03
C TYR A 23 -5.71 9.13 -12.46
N GLU A 24 -6.77 8.94 -11.68
CA GLU A 24 -8.07 9.57 -11.89
C GLU A 24 -8.24 10.70 -10.89
N SER A 25 -8.44 11.93 -11.38
CA SER A 25 -8.72 13.10 -10.55
C SER A 25 -9.64 14.08 -11.26
N ASP A 26 -10.62 14.62 -10.53
CA ASP A 26 -11.57 15.64 -11.02
C ASP A 26 -12.25 15.32 -12.37
N GLY A 27 -12.54 14.04 -12.61
CA GLY A 27 -13.19 13.57 -13.85
C GLY A 27 -12.24 13.40 -15.03
N SER A 28 -10.94 13.59 -14.82
CA SER A 28 -9.88 13.30 -15.79
C SER A 28 -9.11 12.04 -15.41
N THR A 29 -8.53 11.38 -16.42
CA THR A 29 -7.65 10.22 -16.24
C THR A 29 -6.34 10.48 -16.96
N GLU A 30 -5.23 10.33 -16.24
CA GLU A 30 -3.87 10.44 -16.76
C GLU A 30 -3.16 9.09 -16.64
N THR A 31 -2.35 8.74 -17.63
CA THR A 31 -1.44 7.59 -17.53
C THR A 31 -0.13 8.06 -16.92
N LEU A 32 0.16 7.65 -15.69
CA LEU A 32 1.39 8.02 -14.98
C LEU A 32 2.60 7.24 -15.49
N ALA A 33 2.39 5.96 -15.81
CA ALA A 33 3.44 5.08 -16.27
C ALA A 33 2.87 3.92 -17.09
N THR A 34 3.68 3.42 -18.02
CA THR A 34 3.46 2.14 -18.68
C THR A 34 4.75 1.34 -18.62
N SER A 35 4.68 0.09 -18.18
CA SER A 35 5.81 -0.82 -18.23
C SER A 35 5.63 -1.81 -19.38
N PRO A 36 6.62 -2.00 -20.29
CA PRO A 36 6.59 -3.19 -21.13
C PRO A 36 6.67 -4.38 -20.17
N VAL A 37 5.60 -5.16 -20.04
CA VAL A 37 5.59 -6.35 -19.18
C VAL A 37 6.50 -7.38 -19.83
N THR A 38 7.80 -7.27 -19.58
CA THR A 38 8.83 -8.21 -20.01
C THR A 38 9.07 -9.16 -18.85
N GLY A 39 8.29 -10.24 -18.79
CA GLY A 39 8.36 -11.25 -17.74
C GLY A 39 7.08 -12.06 -17.64
N SER A 40 7.13 -13.15 -16.87
CA SER A 40 5.92 -13.88 -16.50
C SER A 40 5.02 -12.98 -15.66
N SER A 41 3.74 -12.93 -16.00
CA SER A 41 2.75 -12.25 -15.17
C SER A 41 2.75 -12.85 -13.76
N GLN A 42 2.78 -11.98 -12.75
CA GLN A 42 2.55 -12.36 -11.36
C GLN A 42 1.05 -12.32 -11.00
N ALA A 43 0.18 -12.00 -11.97
CA ALA A 43 -1.26 -12.02 -11.76
C ALA A 43 -1.73 -13.42 -11.34
N GLY A 44 -2.53 -13.47 -10.28
CA GLY A 44 -3.05 -14.72 -9.71
C GLY A 44 -2.09 -15.46 -8.78
N ARG A 45 -0.84 -15.00 -8.59
CA ARG A 45 0.07 -15.59 -7.61
C ARG A 45 -0.21 -15.05 -6.22
N ASN A 46 0.10 -15.89 -5.22
CA ASN A 46 0.04 -15.46 -3.83
C ASN A 46 1.21 -14.52 -3.50
N ILE A 47 0.91 -13.44 -2.76
CA ILE A 47 1.87 -12.42 -2.34
C ILE A 47 1.72 -12.21 -0.83
N ALA A 48 2.81 -12.43 -0.10
CA ALA A 48 2.91 -12.04 1.30
C ALA A 48 3.54 -10.66 1.40
N VAL A 49 2.90 -9.74 2.12
CA VAL A 49 3.42 -8.38 2.37
C VAL A 49 3.75 -8.27 3.85
N LEU A 50 5.02 -8.00 4.15
CA LEU A 50 5.48 -7.85 5.52
C LEU A 50 5.47 -6.36 5.88
N GLN A 51 4.99 -6.05 7.07
CA GLN A 51 4.91 -4.69 7.60
C GLN A 51 5.29 -4.65 9.08
N GLY A 52 5.51 -3.44 9.58
CA GLY A 52 5.82 -3.21 10.99
C GLY A 52 5.71 -1.73 11.35
N PRO A 53 6.13 -1.34 12.57
CA PRO A 53 5.89 -0.01 13.12
C PRO A 53 6.62 1.12 12.37
N GLU A 54 7.66 0.79 11.58
CA GLU A 54 8.36 1.76 10.72
C GLU A 54 7.79 1.83 9.28
N THR A 55 6.83 0.97 8.94
CA THR A 55 6.11 1.09 7.66
C THR A 55 5.28 2.37 7.70
N ALA A 56 5.64 3.35 6.89
CA ALA A 56 5.07 4.69 6.96
C ALA A 56 4.88 5.28 5.55
N SER A 57 3.93 6.20 5.40
CA SER A 57 3.80 7.06 4.21
C SER A 57 3.74 6.26 2.90
N ALA A 58 4.70 6.41 1.99
CA ALA A 58 4.73 5.63 0.74
C ALA A 58 4.82 4.11 0.95
N GLY A 59 5.36 3.65 2.09
CA GLY A 59 5.29 2.25 2.50
C GLY A 59 3.85 1.81 2.78
N GLU A 60 3.08 2.65 3.47
CA GLU A 60 1.64 2.42 3.69
C GLU A 60 0.83 2.56 2.40
N SER A 61 1.20 3.45 1.46
CA SER A 61 0.61 3.46 0.11
C SER A 61 0.75 2.11 -0.58
N THR A 62 1.95 1.54 -0.54
CA THR A 62 2.28 0.27 -1.19
C THR A 62 1.47 -0.86 -0.56
N LEU A 63 1.45 -0.91 0.77
CA LEU A 63 0.63 -1.83 1.55
C LEU A 63 -0.86 -1.73 1.18
N LEU A 64 -1.44 -0.54 1.17
CA LEU A 64 -2.86 -0.33 0.83
C LEU A 64 -3.17 -0.72 -0.61
N ALA A 65 -2.22 -0.58 -1.54
CA ALA A 65 -2.39 -1.03 -2.92
C ALA A 65 -2.60 -2.56 -2.99
N PHE A 66 -1.91 -3.31 -2.13
CA PHE A 66 -1.97 -4.77 -2.01
C PHE A 66 -3.11 -5.26 -1.11
N ARG A 67 -3.39 -4.60 0.01
CA ARG A 67 -4.39 -5.03 1.00
C ARG A 67 -5.74 -5.34 0.35
N GLY A 68 -6.33 -6.49 0.68
CA GLY A 68 -7.63 -6.95 0.17
C GLY A 68 -7.63 -7.46 -1.29
N GLN A 69 -6.47 -7.64 -1.94
CA GLN A 69 -6.40 -8.33 -3.23
C GLN A 69 -6.56 -9.83 -3.01
N SER A 70 -7.17 -10.53 -3.97
CA SER A 70 -7.17 -11.99 -3.97
C SER A 70 -5.74 -12.50 -4.02
N GLY A 71 -5.44 -13.52 -3.21
CA GLY A 71 -4.09 -14.07 -3.08
C GLY A 71 -3.08 -13.16 -2.38
N VAL A 72 -3.52 -12.10 -1.69
CA VAL A 72 -2.62 -11.27 -0.88
C VAL A 72 -2.93 -11.46 0.60
N ARG A 73 -1.88 -11.56 1.42
CA ARG A 73 -1.99 -11.48 2.88
C ARG A 73 -0.89 -10.59 3.45
N THR A 74 -1.25 -9.75 4.40
CA THR A 74 -0.30 -8.89 5.13
C THR A 74 0.06 -9.49 6.50
N PHE A 75 1.31 -9.35 6.90
CA PHE A 75 1.89 -9.92 8.13
C PHE A 75 2.67 -8.87 8.89
N GLY A 76 2.62 -8.90 10.22
CA GLY A 76 3.42 -8.03 11.07
C GLY A 76 3.11 -8.22 12.55
N GLU A 77 4.02 -7.76 13.41
CA GLU A 77 3.85 -7.84 14.86
C GLU A 77 2.82 -6.83 15.37
N THR A 78 2.89 -5.61 14.84
CA THR A 78 2.13 -4.44 15.27
C THR A 78 1.64 -3.64 14.08
N THR A 79 0.80 -2.63 14.37
CA THR A 79 0.26 -1.69 13.38
C THR A 79 1.37 -0.82 12.77
N THR A 80 1.12 -0.28 11.59
CA THR A 80 2.04 0.64 10.89
C THR A 80 2.14 2.01 11.57
N ALA A 81 3.00 2.89 11.08
CA ALA A 81 3.28 4.18 11.70
C ALA A 81 2.10 5.18 11.70
N GLY A 82 1.08 4.99 10.86
CA GLY A 82 -0.12 5.84 10.82
C GLY A 82 0.05 7.12 9.99
N PHE A 83 0.88 7.09 8.94
CA PHE A 83 1.16 8.23 8.06
C PHE A 83 0.63 8.02 6.63
N ALA A 84 -0.47 7.27 6.48
CA ALA A 84 -1.14 6.99 5.21
C ALA A 84 -1.84 8.26 4.66
N THR A 85 -1.05 9.25 4.22
CA THR A 85 -1.50 10.57 3.76
C THR A 85 -0.91 11.00 2.42
N GLY A 86 -1.68 11.75 1.63
CA GLY A 86 -1.19 12.41 0.42
C GLY A 86 -0.70 13.82 0.71
N ASN A 87 0.46 14.18 0.16
CA ASN A 87 1.13 15.46 0.40
C ASN A 87 1.25 16.29 -0.88
N THR A 88 1.21 17.61 -0.75
CA THR A 88 1.53 18.56 -1.81
C THR A 88 2.67 19.48 -1.37
N LEU A 89 3.48 19.93 -2.32
CA LEU A 89 4.54 20.89 -2.07
C LEU A 89 4.02 22.31 -2.32
N LYS A 90 4.20 23.19 -1.34
CA LYS A 90 3.89 24.62 -1.47
C LYS A 90 5.18 25.43 -1.32
N THR A 91 5.63 26.01 -2.43
CA THR A 91 6.74 26.97 -2.44
C THR A 91 6.25 28.35 -1.98
N MET A 92 6.99 28.95 -1.07
CA MET A 92 6.75 30.27 -0.47
C MET A 92 7.51 31.36 -1.25
N SER A 93 7.17 32.64 -1.02
CA SER A 93 7.76 33.77 -1.75
C SER A 93 9.26 33.96 -1.52
N ASP A 94 9.79 33.43 -0.42
CA ASP A 94 11.22 33.43 -0.07
C ASP A 94 11.96 32.17 -0.54
N GLY A 95 11.27 31.24 -1.21
CA GLY A 95 11.82 29.97 -1.69
C GLY A 95 11.71 28.81 -0.69
N ALA A 96 11.20 29.02 0.53
CA ALA A 96 10.92 27.91 1.44
C ALA A 96 9.85 26.96 0.88
N VAL A 97 9.90 25.68 1.24
CA VAL A 97 8.94 24.66 0.78
C VAL A 97 8.22 24.04 1.98
N ILE A 98 6.89 24.06 1.94
CA ILE A 98 6.03 23.36 2.89
C ILE A 98 5.56 22.06 2.25
N VAL A 99 5.78 20.94 2.94
CA VAL A 99 5.19 19.64 2.59
C VAL A 99 3.87 19.52 3.35
N LEU A 100 2.76 19.79 2.68
CA LEU A 100 1.45 19.87 3.30
C LEU A 100 0.65 18.58 3.07
N THR A 101 0.21 17.94 4.15
CA THR A 101 -0.78 16.86 4.08
C THR A 101 -2.14 17.41 3.65
N VAL A 102 -2.66 16.92 2.53
CA VAL A 102 -3.92 17.39 1.92
C VAL A 102 -4.98 16.30 1.73
N ALA A 103 -4.60 15.04 1.89
CA ALA A 103 -5.48 13.90 1.72
C ALA A 103 -5.13 12.75 2.68
N ARG A 104 -6.10 11.89 2.97
CA ARG A 104 -5.89 10.58 3.57
C ARG A 104 -5.88 9.52 2.48
N MET A 105 -5.00 8.54 2.58
CA MET A 105 -5.05 7.37 1.73
C MET A 105 -6.16 6.43 2.19
N ALA A 106 -6.77 5.73 1.25
CA ALA A 106 -7.78 4.72 1.51
C ALA A 106 -7.53 3.47 0.67
N ASP A 107 -7.87 2.32 1.24
CA ASP A 107 -7.78 1.03 0.56
C ASP A 107 -8.85 0.88 -0.54
N ARG A 108 -8.90 -0.31 -1.15
CA ARG A 108 -9.86 -0.64 -2.22
C ARG A 108 -11.33 -0.59 -1.80
N THR A 109 -11.63 -0.59 -0.50
CA THR A 109 -12.99 -0.49 0.06
C THR A 109 -13.36 0.95 0.41
N GLY A 110 -12.39 1.87 0.36
CA GLY A 110 -12.56 3.27 0.74
C GLY A 110 -12.30 3.54 2.22
N LEU A 111 -11.78 2.58 2.99
CA LEU A 111 -11.46 2.76 4.40
C LEU A 111 -10.12 3.49 4.58
N THR A 112 -10.06 4.44 5.50
CA THR A 112 -8.86 5.19 5.89
C THR A 112 -8.32 4.71 7.24
N TYR A 113 -7.01 4.85 7.45
CA TYR A 113 -6.29 4.29 8.59
C TYR A 113 -5.46 5.38 9.31
N PRO A 114 -6.07 6.23 10.14
CA PRO A 114 -5.37 7.36 10.78
C PRO A 114 -4.39 6.93 11.88
N ASP A 115 -4.57 5.74 12.46
CA ASP A 115 -3.79 5.25 13.60
C ASP A 115 -2.85 4.08 13.24
N GLY A 116 -2.67 3.83 11.94
CA GLY A 116 -1.93 2.68 11.42
C GLY A 116 -2.84 1.60 10.81
N ILE A 117 -2.21 0.67 10.09
CA ILE A 117 -2.83 -0.41 9.35
C ILE A 117 -2.45 -1.74 10.00
N ASP A 118 -3.40 -2.37 10.68
CA ASP A 118 -3.17 -3.68 11.30
C ASP A 118 -2.96 -4.76 10.24
N PRO A 119 -2.05 -5.73 10.46
CA PRO A 119 -1.87 -6.85 9.54
C PRO A 119 -3.11 -7.74 9.49
N ASP A 120 -3.34 -8.38 8.35
CA ASP A 120 -4.35 -9.44 8.22
C ASP A 120 -4.01 -10.62 9.15
N GLN A 121 -2.72 -10.87 9.34
CA GLN A 121 -2.20 -11.86 10.27
C GLN A 121 -1.15 -11.23 11.20
N GLN A 122 -1.56 -11.02 12.44
CA GLN A 122 -0.65 -10.59 13.49
C GLN A 122 0.31 -11.72 13.87
N THR A 123 1.60 -11.41 13.93
CA THR A 123 2.68 -12.34 14.29
C THR A 123 3.30 -11.98 15.64
N GLY A 124 4.12 -12.88 16.18
CA GLY A 124 4.84 -12.63 17.43
C GLY A 124 5.99 -11.64 17.25
N ALA A 125 6.47 -11.11 18.38
CA ALA A 125 7.63 -10.22 18.38
C ALA A 125 8.90 -10.91 17.89
N ALA A 126 9.70 -10.18 17.12
CA ALA A 126 11.00 -10.66 16.69
C ALA A 126 11.94 -10.85 17.89
N ALA A 127 12.68 -11.95 17.89
CA ALA A 127 13.72 -12.25 18.88
C ALA A 127 15.05 -12.49 18.16
N LEU A 128 16.16 -12.53 18.91
CA LEU A 128 17.47 -12.77 18.30
C LEU A 128 17.49 -14.12 17.58
N GLY A 129 17.61 -14.08 16.25
CA GLY A 129 17.62 -15.27 15.40
C GLY A 129 16.24 -15.77 14.97
N GLU A 130 15.17 -15.10 15.37
CA GLU A 130 13.79 -15.47 15.00
C GLU A 130 13.05 -14.27 14.39
N ASP A 131 12.43 -14.50 13.24
CA ASP A 131 11.51 -13.56 12.61
C ASP A 131 10.16 -14.26 12.37
N PRO A 132 9.22 -14.18 13.34
CA PRO A 132 7.90 -14.79 13.20
C PRO A 132 7.09 -14.23 12.03
N THR A 133 7.36 -12.98 11.63
CA THR A 133 6.71 -12.35 10.48
C THR A 133 7.16 -13.00 9.18
N TRP A 134 8.47 -13.17 9.03
CA TRP A 134 9.06 -13.92 7.91
C TRP A 134 8.60 -15.37 7.88
N ALA A 135 8.68 -16.08 9.01
CA ALA A 135 8.27 -17.48 9.10
C ALA A 135 6.78 -17.66 8.74
N GLY A 136 5.90 -16.83 9.33
CA GLY A 136 4.46 -16.88 9.04
C GLY A 136 4.13 -16.58 7.58
N ALA A 137 4.86 -15.65 6.95
CA ALA A 137 4.71 -15.36 5.53
C ALA A 137 5.10 -16.56 4.65
N ILE A 138 6.24 -17.20 4.94
CA ILE A 138 6.72 -18.38 4.21
C ILE A 138 5.78 -19.58 4.38
N ASP A 139 5.33 -19.84 5.61
CA ASP A 139 4.39 -20.93 5.91
C ASP A 139 3.08 -20.74 5.15
N TRP A 140 2.54 -19.51 5.16
CA TRP A 140 1.33 -19.19 4.42
C TRP A 140 1.53 -19.36 2.90
N LEU A 141 2.64 -18.87 2.34
CA LEU A 141 2.92 -19.05 0.92
C LEU A 141 3.00 -20.53 0.56
N ASN A 142 3.75 -21.34 1.31
CA ASN A 142 3.90 -22.78 1.08
C ASN A 142 2.55 -23.52 1.16
N ALA A 143 1.71 -23.17 2.13
CA ALA A 143 0.39 -23.78 2.31
C ALA A 143 -0.62 -23.40 1.20
N ASN A 144 -0.39 -22.28 0.50
CA ASN A 144 -1.27 -21.77 -0.54
C ASN A 144 -0.66 -21.86 -1.95
N CYS A 145 0.53 -22.44 -2.10
CA CYS A 145 1.05 -22.81 -3.41
C CYS A 145 0.13 -23.86 -4.04
N GLU A 146 -0.52 -23.53 -5.16
CA GLU A 146 -1.14 -24.53 -6.00
C GLU A 146 -0.05 -25.52 -6.43
N HIS A 147 -0.14 -26.77 -5.98
CA HIS A 147 0.66 -27.85 -6.54
C HIS A 147 0.17 -28.08 -7.98
N PRO A 148 1.02 -27.95 -9.01
CA PRO A 148 0.67 -28.37 -10.36
C PRO A 148 0.38 -29.88 -10.44
#